data_AF-A0A2G9NJI5-F1
#
_entry.id   AF-A0A2G9NJI5-F1
#
_cell.length_a   1.000
_cell.length_b   1.000
_cell.length_c   1.000
_cell.angle_alpha   90.00
_cell.angle_beta   90.00
_cell.angle_gamma   90.00
#
_symmetry.space_group_name_H-M   'P 1'
#
loop_
_entity.id
_entity.type
_entity.pdbx_description
1 polymer ?
#
loop_
_entity_poly.entity_id
_entity_poly.type
_entity_poly.pdbx_seq_one_letter_code
_entity_poly.pdbx_strand_id
1 'polypeptide(L)'
;MKNGNYLKRRLISHKKLAQERTILANERNTLAYVRTGFGSFALGIALIKLFEEHMKYVYAGYGAATLGIILIILGIVYYPLRKKRILKY
;
A
#
# COMPACT_ATOMS: atom_id res chain seq x y z
N MET A 1 -31.34 -22.47 -28.88
CA MET A 1 -30.17 -22.77 -28.01
C MET A 1 -29.03 -21.75 -28.04
N LYS A 2 -29.11 -20.62 -28.78
CA LYS A 2 -28.03 -19.61 -28.80
C LYS A 2 -27.87 -18.89 -27.43
N ASN A 3 -28.93 -18.82 -26.61
CA ASN A 3 -29.03 -18.02 -25.36
C ASN A 3 -27.96 -18.23 -24.29
N GLY A 4 -27.46 -19.46 -24.10
CA GLY A 4 -26.50 -19.74 -23.03
C GLY A 4 -25.12 -19.12 -23.23
N ASN A 5 -24.66 -18.99 -24.48
CA ASN A 5 -23.26 -18.61 -24.76
C ASN A 5 -22.98 -17.12 -24.56
N TYR A 6 -23.95 -16.23 -24.80
CA TYR A 6 -23.76 -14.80 -24.57
C TYR A 6 -23.87 -14.43 -23.10
N LEU A 7 -24.76 -15.07 -22.34
CA LEU A 7 -24.80 -14.87 -20.90
C LEU A 7 -23.50 -15.34 -20.24
N LYS A 8 -22.94 -16.48 -20.68
CA LYS A 8 -21.64 -16.97 -20.19
C LYS A 8 -20.50 -15.98 -20.45
N ARG A 9 -20.40 -15.40 -21.67
CA ARG A 9 -19.37 -14.39 -21.99
C ARG A 9 -19.55 -13.10 -21.17
N ARG A 10 -20.78 -12.65 -20.99
CA ARG A 10 -21.10 -11.44 -20.19
C ARG A 10 -20.75 -11.64 -18.71
N LEU A 11 -21.01 -12.82 -18.16
CA LEU A 11 -20.62 -13.17 -16.80
C LEU A 11 -19.08 -13.24 -16.64
N ILE A 12 -18.36 -13.79 -17.62
CA ILE A 12 -16.89 -13.82 -17.62
C ILE A 12 -16.32 -12.40 -17.67
N SER A 13 -16.86 -11.51 -18.53
CA SER A 13 -16.37 -10.13 -18.62
C SER A 13 -16.64 -9.33 -17.34
N HIS A 14 -17.81 -9.48 -16.73
CA HIS A 14 -18.12 -8.84 -15.45
C HIS A 14 -17.23 -9.34 -14.31
N LYS A 15 -16.95 -10.64 -14.24
CA LYS A 15 -16.03 -11.20 -13.25
C LYS A 15 -14.62 -10.62 -13.40
N LYS A 16 -14.11 -10.50 -14.63
CA LYS A 16 -12.80 -9.91 -14.90
C LYS A 16 -12.72 -8.44 -14.45
N LEU A 17 -13.72 -7.65 -14.80
CA LEU A 17 -13.81 -6.24 -14.39
C LEU A 17 -13.91 -6.08 -12.85
N ALA A 18 -14.61 -6.99 -12.18
CA ALA A 18 -14.69 -7.01 -10.72
C ALA A 18 -13.34 -7.38 -10.06
N GLN A 19 -12.60 -8.33 -10.64
CA GLN A 19 -11.24 -8.69 -10.19
C GLN A 19 -10.27 -7.52 -10.38
N GLU A 20 -10.27 -6.85 -11.53
CA GLU A 20 -9.41 -5.69 -11.81
C GLU A 20 -9.66 -4.55 -10.81
N ARG A 21 -10.93 -4.25 -10.48
CA ARG A 21 -11.26 -3.25 -9.45
C ARG A 21 -10.74 -3.64 -8.07
N THR A 22 -10.80 -4.93 -7.73
CA THR A 22 -10.28 -5.44 -6.46
C THR A 22 -8.75 -5.35 -6.39
N ILE A 23 -8.06 -5.63 -7.50
CA ILE A 23 -6.61 -5.47 -7.61
C ILE A 23 -6.24 -4.00 -7.46
N LEU A 24 -6.88 -3.10 -8.21
CA LEU A 24 -6.60 -1.66 -8.18
C LEU A 24 -6.84 -1.05 -6.78
N ALA A 25 -7.89 -1.50 -6.08
CA ALA A 25 -8.14 -1.08 -4.69
C ALA A 25 -7.06 -1.55 -3.72
N ASN A 26 -6.53 -2.77 -3.91
CA ASN A 26 -5.41 -3.27 -3.10
C ASN A 26 -4.11 -2.52 -3.40
N GLU A 27 -3.84 -2.20 -4.67
CA GLU A 27 -2.67 -1.41 -5.05
C GLU A 27 -2.73 -0.01 -4.42
N ARG A 28 -3.92 0.62 -4.37
CA ARG A 28 -4.14 1.89 -3.68
C ARG A 28 -3.80 1.81 -2.19
N ASN A 29 -4.22 0.76 -1.49
CA ASN A 29 -3.90 0.60 -0.07
C ASN A 29 -2.40 0.46 0.15
N THR A 30 -1.71 -0.30 -0.70
CA THR A 30 -0.26 -0.42 -0.64
C THR A 30 0.44 0.91 -0.90
N LEU A 31 0.03 1.66 -1.93
CA LEU A 31 0.59 2.97 -2.21
C LEU A 31 0.33 3.96 -1.07
N ALA A 32 -0.79 3.82 -0.36
CA ALA A 32 -1.10 4.60 0.84
C ALA A 32 -0.11 4.29 1.98
N TYR A 33 0.21 3.02 2.25
CA TYR A 33 1.21 2.63 3.25
C TYR A 33 2.59 3.22 2.94
N VAL A 34 3.02 3.15 1.68
CA VAL A 34 4.29 3.74 1.23
C VAL A 34 4.28 5.25 1.44
N ARG A 35 3.20 5.94 1.03
CA ARG A 35 3.04 7.39 1.25
C ARG A 35 3.10 7.78 2.72
N THR A 36 2.38 7.07 3.59
CA THR A 36 2.38 7.35 5.03
C THR A 36 3.73 7.08 5.67
N GLY A 37 4.44 6.04 5.20
CA GLY A 37 5.79 5.73 5.64
C GLY A 37 6.79 6.82 5.26
N PHE A 38 6.76 7.28 4.01
CA PHE A 38 7.58 8.42 3.56
C PHE A 38 7.25 9.71 4.30
N GLY A 39 5.96 10.00 4.53
CA GLY A 39 5.54 11.15 5.32
C GLY A 39 6.09 11.10 6.74
N SER A 40 5.95 9.96 7.41
CA SER A 40 6.47 9.76 8.77
C SER A 40 8.00 9.84 8.83
N PHE A 41 8.69 9.30 7.83
CA PHE A 41 10.15 9.37 7.72
C PHE A 41 10.64 10.82 7.53
N ALA A 42 10.04 11.56 6.59
CA ALA A 42 10.37 12.96 6.35
C ALA A 42 10.09 13.81 7.60
N LEU A 43 8.98 13.56 8.30
CA LEU A 43 8.63 14.23 9.55
C LEU A 43 9.64 13.91 10.67
N GLY A 44 10.09 12.66 10.77
CA GLY A 44 11.14 12.24 11.70
C GLY A 44 12.47 12.97 11.45
N ILE A 45 12.92 13.04 10.19
CA ILE A 45 14.12 13.82 9.82
C ILE A 45 13.93 15.31 10.11
N ALA A 46 12.77 15.87 9.79
CA ALA A 46 12.47 17.27 10.06
C ALA A 46 12.52 17.56 11.57
N LEU A 47 11.96 16.69 12.41
CA LEU A 47 12.03 16.83 13.87
C LEU A 47 13.46 16.77 14.40
N ILE A 48 14.30 15.87 13.86
CA ILE A 48 15.71 15.78 14.25
C ILE A 48 16.43 17.09 13.92
N LYS A 49 16.31 17.57 12.67
CA LYS A 49 17.03 18.76 12.19
C LYS A 49 16.53 20.08 12.77
N LEU A 50 15.23 20.18 13.06
CA LEU A 50 14.64 21.44 13.52
C LEU A 50 14.76 21.63 15.05
N PHE A 51 14.97 20.55 15.80
CA PHE A 51 15.00 20.56 17.26
C PHE A 51 16.27 19.90 17.84
N GLU A 52 17.41 20.09 17.18
CA GLU A 52 18.70 19.51 17.58
C GLU A 52 19.12 19.89 19.02
N GLU A 53 18.74 21.09 19.49
CA GLU A 53 19.05 21.58 20.85
C GLU A 53 18.25 20.88 21.96
N HIS A 54 17.16 20.19 21.61
CA HIS A 54 16.26 19.57 22.57
C HIS A 54 16.28 18.04 22.43
N MET A 55 17.12 17.40 23.24
CA MET A 55 17.32 15.95 23.29
C MET A 55 16.03 15.11 23.21
N LYS A 56 14.94 15.54 23.88
CA LYS A 56 13.64 14.83 23.84
C LYS A 56 13.05 14.71 22.43
N TYR A 57 13.13 15.77 21.62
CA TYR A 57 12.56 15.77 20.26
C TYR A 57 13.46 15.02 19.27
N VAL A 58 14.76 14.99 19.51
CA VAL A 58 15.70 14.18 18.72
C VAL A 58 15.41 12.68 18.87
N TYR A 59 15.21 12.20 20.10
CA TYR A 59 14.81 10.79 20.34
C TYR A 59 13.44 10.47 19.71
N ALA A 60 12.46 11.37 19.81
CA ALA A 60 11.17 11.22 19.16
C ALA A 60 11.29 11.18 17.63
N GLY A 61 12.18 12.00 17.05
CA GLY A 61 12.47 12.02 15.63
C GLY A 61 13.12 10.72 15.12
N TYR A 62 14.05 10.12 15.87
CA TYR A 62 14.57 8.79 15.57
C TYR A 62 13.47 7.70 15.64
N GLY A 63 12.56 7.80 16.61
CA GLY A 63 11.40 6.92 16.69
C GLY A 63 10.47 7.06 15.48
N ALA A 64 10.17 8.29 15.07
CA ALA A 64 9.33 8.55 13.89
C ALA A 64 10.00 8.12 12.58
N ALA A 65 11.31 8.34 12.44
CA ALA A 65 12.07 7.94 11.27
C ALA A 65 12.13 6.41 11.14
N THR A 66 12.41 5.69 12.23
CA THR A 66 12.42 4.21 12.24
C THR A 66 11.04 3.63 11.96
N LEU A 67 9.97 4.19 12.56
CA LEU A 67 8.60 3.79 12.26
C LEU A 67 8.24 4.04 10.79
N GLY A 68 8.67 5.16 10.22
CA GLY A 68 8.50 5.48 8.80
C GLY A 68 9.16 4.44 7.90
N ILE A 69 10.39 4.02 8.21
CA ILE A 69 11.11 2.96 7.48
C ILE A 69 10.34 1.64 7.57
N ILE A 70 9.86 1.25 8.76
CA ILE A 70 9.07 0.01 8.93
C ILE A 70 7.81 0.06 8.08
N LEU A 71 7.09 1.18 8.05
CA LEU A 71 5.89 1.35 7.22
C LEU A 71 6.19 1.29 5.72
N ILE A 72 7.33 1.84 5.27
CA ILE A 72 7.78 1.74 3.88
C ILE A 72 8.07 0.27 3.53
N ILE A 73 8.82 -0.44 4.37
CA ILE A 73 9.15 -1.85 4.16
C ILE A 73 7.87 -2.69 4.13
N LEU A 74 6.96 -2.49 5.08
CA LEU A 74 5.66 -3.17 5.08
C LEU A 74 4.89 -2.88 3.79
N GLY A 75 4.82 -1.63 3.35
CA GLY A 75 4.19 -1.25 2.08
C GLY A 75 4.79 -1.99 0.89
N ILE A 76 6.11 -2.01 0.76
CA ILE A 76 6.81 -2.64 -0.38
C ILE A 76 6.67 -4.18 -0.34
N VAL A 77 6.81 -4.80 0.84
CA VAL A 77 6.81 -6.26 1.00
C VAL A 77 5.40 -6.85 0.91
N TYR A 78 4.38 -6.18 1.44
CA TYR A 78 3.00 -6.68 1.36
C TYR A 78 2.40 -6.60 -0.06
N TYR A 79 2.91 -5.71 -0.91
CA TYR A 79 2.45 -5.54 -2.29
C TYR A 79 2.52 -6.83 -3.14
N PRO A 80 3.69 -7.48 -3.31
CA PRO A 80 3.82 -8.66 -4.16
C PRO A 80 3.13 -9.89 -3.57
N LEU A 81 3.06 -10.01 -2.24
CA LEU A 81 2.44 -11.16 -1.57
C LEU A 81 0.93 -11.22 -1.80
N ARG A 82 0.25 -10.07 -1.83
CA ARG A 82 -1.20 -10.00 -2.03
C ARG A 82 -1.60 -10.11 -3.50
N LYS A 83 -0.75 -9.63 -4.43
CA LYS A 83 -0.93 -9.77 -5.89
C LYS A 83 -0.92 -11.23 -6.36
N LYS A 84 -0.07 -12.08 -5.77
CA LYS A 84 0.05 -13.51 -6.16
C LYS A 84 -1.17 -14.36 -5.83
N ARG A 85 -1.97 -14.00 -4.82
CA ARG A 85 -3.17 -14.79 -4.46
C ARG A 85 -4.36 -14.59 -5.41
N ILE A 86 -4.43 -13.45 -6.11
CA ILE A 86 -5.57 -13.13 -6.98
C ILE A 86 -5.37 -13.72 -8.38
N LEU A 87 -4.13 -13.77 -8.88
CA LEU A 87 -3.81 -14.34 -10.21
C LEU A 87 -3.92 -15.88 -10.28
N LYS A 88 -4.11 -16.56 -9.14
CA LYS A 88 -4.22 -18.03 -9.07
C LYS A 88 -5.66 -18.54 -9.21
N TYR A 89 -6.65 -17.65 -9.34
CA TYR A 89 -8.08 -17.96 -9.48
C TYR A 89 -8.71 -17.23 -10.67
#